data_AF-A0A957NAA5-F1
#
_entry.id   AF-A0A957NAA5-F1
#
_cell.length_a   1.000
_cell.length_b   1.000
_cell.length_c   1.000
_cell.angle_alpha   90.00
_cell.angle_beta   90.00
_cell.angle_gamma   90.00
#
_symmetry.space_group_name_H-M   'P 1'
#
loop_
_entity.id
_entity.type
_entity.pdbx_description
1 polymer ?
#
loop_
_entity_poly.entity_id
_entity_poly.type
_entity_poly.pdbx_seq_one_letter_code
_entity_poly.pdbx_strand_id
1 'polypeptide(L)' 'MLYNYFKQLFAQVTNPPIDAIREELVTATEVMMGTEGNLLDGTPLHCRQIKLKTPILTNAELAKFRQIDVPGFRALTLS' A
#
# COMPACT_ATOMS: atom_id res chain seq x y z
N MET A 1 16.10 -12.44 15.27
CA MET A 1 15.49 -12.07 13.96
C MET A 1 15.82 -10.62 13.64
N LEU A 2 15.95 -10.25 12.35
CA LEU A 2 16.33 -8.90 11.92
C LEU A 2 15.39 -7.78 12.46
N TYR A 3 14.09 -8.04 12.56
CA TYR A 3 13.12 -7.04 13.03
C TYR A 3 13.36 -6.55 14.47
N ASN A 4 14.11 -7.29 15.31
CA ASN A 4 14.38 -6.89 16.70
C ASN A 4 15.24 -5.62 16.82
N TYR A 5 16.00 -5.31 15.76
CA TYR A 5 16.88 -4.14 15.68
C TYR A 5 16.14 -2.87 15.27
N PHE A 6 14.92 -2.98 14.73
CA PHE A 6 14.09 -1.85 14.36
C PHE A 6 13.20 -1.45 15.54
N LYS A 7 13.16 -0.15 15.87
CA LYS A 7 12.32 0.40 16.93
C LYS A 7 11.20 1.23 16.30
N GLN A 8 9.96 1.03 16.77
CA GLN A 8 8.83 1.87 16.38
C GLN A 8 9.03 3.27 16.94
N LEU A 9 8.88 4.28 16.08
CA LEU A 9 8.93 5.68 16.49
C LEU A 9 7.52 6.12 16.91
N PHE A 10 7.46 7.01 17.91
CA PHE A 10 6.21 7.57 18.41
C PHE A 10 6.29 9.09 18.41
N ALA A 11 5.17 9.71 18.07
CA ALA A 11 5.00 11.15 18.17
C ALA A 11 5.01 11.59 19.65
N GLN A 12 5.53 12.78 19.90
CA GLN A 12 5.54 13.43 21.22
C GLN A 12 5.18 14.92 21.02
N VAL A 13 4.90 15.63 22.10
CA VAL A 13 4.60 17.08 22.28
C VAL A 13 4.14 17.89 21.04
N THR A 14 4.92 17.93 19.97
CA THR A 14 4.64 18.60 18.70
C THR A 14 3.45 18.03 17.91
N ASN A 15 3.09 16.74 18.09
CA ASN A 15 1.93 16.14 17.44
C ASN A 15 1.33 14.99 18.28
N PRO A 16 0.03 15.03 18.61
CA PRO A 16 -0.61 13.97 19.40
C PRO A 16 -0.77 12.67 18.58
N PRO A 17 -0.67 11.48 19.22
CA PRO A 17 -1.00 10.21 18.57
C PRO A 17 -2.51 10.07 18.33
N ILE A 18 -2.89 9.33 17.28
CA ILE A 18 -4.28 9.03 16.92
C ILE A 18 -4.76 7.78 17.68
N ASP A 19 -6.02 7.77 18.13
CA ASP A 19 -6.65 6.57 18.69
C ASP A 19 -7.16 5.64 17.58
N ALA A 20 -6.43 4.55 17.32
CA ALA A 20 -6.73 3.63 16.21
C ALA A 20 -8.10 2.91 16.30
N ILE A 21 -8.78 2.93 17.45
CA ILE A 21 -10.11 2.32 17.62
C ILE A 21 -11.18 3.39 17.51
N ARG A 22 -11.04 4.49 18.27
CA ARG A 22 -12.05 5.55 18.30
C ARG A 22 -12.05 6.41 17.04
N GLU A 23 -10.91 6.52 16.39
CA GLU A 23 -10.70 7.33 15.19
C GLU A 23 -10.49 6.44 13.95
N GLU A 24 -11.01 5.21 13.94
CA GLU A 24 -10.83 4.28 12.81
C GLU A 24 -11.32 4.89 11.48
N LEU A 25 -12.38 5.71 11.53
CA LEU A 25 -12.99 6.36 10.35
C LEU A 25 -12.04 7.31 9.61
N VAL A 26 -11.05 7.89 10.31
CA VAL A 26 -10.06 8.80 9.70
C VAL A 26 -8.74 8.12 9.35
N THR A 27 -8.63 6.80 9.61
CA THR A 27 -7.45 5.99 9.28
C THR A 27 -7.77 4.99 8.17
N ALA A 28 -6.78 4.64 7.36
CA ALA A 28 -6.95 3.66 6.29
C ALA A 28 -5.69 2.80 6.14
N THR A 29 -5.90 1.53 5.78
CA THR A 29 -4.82 0.59 5.40
C THR A 29 -4.85 0.28 3.90
N GLU A 30 -5.68 1.00 3.14
CA GLU A 30 -5.78 0.80 1.70
C GLU A 30 -4.46 1.12 1.01
N VAL A 31 -4.08 0.29 0.05
CA VAL A 31 -2.85 0.45 -0.73
C VAL A 31 -3.23 0.55 -2.19
N MET A 32 -2.65 1.53 -2.88
CA MET A 32 -2.76 1.69 -4.33
C MET A 32 -1.45 1.23 -4.97
N MET A 33 -1.48 0.19 -5.79
CA MET A 33 -0.30 -0.38 -6.45
C MET A 33 -0.38 -0.15 -7.96
N GLY A 34 0.70 0.37 -8.54
CA GLY A 34 0.78 0.62 -9.98
C GLY A 34 1.83 1.67 -10.28
N THR A 35 1.93 2.06 -11.54
CA THR A 35 2.84 3.14 -11.95
C THR A 35 2.37 4.47 -11.37
N GLU A 36 3.26 5.17 -10.69
CA GLU A 36 3.06 6.57 -10.33
C GLU A 36 3.40 7.44 -11.54
N GLY A 37 2.47 8.31 -11.93
CA GLY A 37 2.67 9.26 -13.02
C GLY A 37 3.30 10.57 -12.53
N ASN A 38 3.41 11.54 -13.44
CA ASN A 38 3.89 12.87 -13.10
C ASN A 38 2.85 13.62 -12.26
N LEU A 39 3.16 13.93 -11.01
CA LEU A 39 2.24 14.62 -10.10
C LEU A 39 1.71 15.97 -10.64
N LEU A 40 2.48 16.65 -11.49
CA LEU A 40 2.12 17.96 -12.05
C LEU A 40 1.16 17.87 -13.25
N ASP A 41 0.91 16.68 -13.78
CA ASP A 41 0.12 16.46 -14.99
C ASP A 41 -1.07 15.52 -14.73
N GLY A 42 -2.28 16.07 -14.61
CA GLY A 42 -3.48 15.31 -14.27
C GLY A 42 -4.04 14.48 -15.42
N THR A 43 -3.55 13.25 -15.59
CA THR A 43 -4.02 12.35 -16.67
C THR A 43 -4.87 11.18 -16.16
N PRO A 44 -5.81 10.62 -16.97
CA PRO A 44 -6.57 9.43 -16.60
C PRO A 44 -5.71 8.19 -16.31
N LEU A 45 -4.47 8.17 -16.82
CA LEU A 45 -3.54 7.07 -16.59
C LEU A 45 -3.15 6.94 -15.11
N HIS A 46 -3.23 8.02 -14.32
CA HIS A 46 -2.95 7.98 -12.88
C HIS A 46 -3.93 7.09 -12.11
N CYS A 47 -5.17 6.96 -12.60
CA CYS A 47 -6.19 6.11 -11.98
C CYS A 47 -6.00 4.62 -12.31
N ARG A 48 -5.06 4.26 -13.19
CA ARG A 48 -4.77 2.88 -13.57
C ARG A 48 -3.92 2.20 -12.48
N GLN A 49 -4.52 1.97 -11.33
CA GLN A 49 -3.90 1.34 -10.17
C GLN A 49 -4.73 0.18 -9.66
N ILE A 50 -4.06 -0.78 -9.01
CA ILE A 50 -4.69 -1.88 -8.31
C ILE A 50 -4.91 -1.44 -6.86
N LYS A 51 -6.17 -1.35 -6.46
CA LYS A 51 -6.57 -1.01 -5.11
C LYS A 51 -6.66 -2.26 -4.23
N LEU A 52 -5.91 -2.25 -3.13
CA LEU A 52 -5.99 -3.23 -2.05
C LEU A 52 -6.61 -2.61 -0.82
N LYS A 53 -7.41 -3.39 -0.09
CA LYS A 53 -7.98 -2.95 1.20
C LYS A 53 -6.95 -2.92 2.33
N THR A 54 -5.91 -3.74 2.24
CA THR A 54 -4.87 -3.91 3.26
C THR A 54 -3.56 -4.35 2.56
N PRO A 55 -2.38 -4.04 3.12
CA PRO A 55 -1.10 -4.53 2.60
C PRO A 55 -0.89 -6.05 2.78
N ILE A 56 -1.78 -6.74 3.48
CA ILE A 56 -1.64 -8.18 3.78
C ILE A 56 -2.41 -8.98 2.74
N LEU A 57 -1.71 -9.86 2.02
CA LEU A 57 -2.29 -10.73 1.00
C LEU A 57 -2.33 -12.19 1.47
N THR A 58 -3.44 -12.85 1.17
CA THR A 58 -3.53 -14.31 1.23
C THR A 58 -2.79 -14.95 0.06
N ASN A 59 -2.46 -16.23 0.18
CA ASN A 59 -1.83 -16.98 -0.92
C ASN A 59 -2.67 -16.96 -2.21
N ALA A 60 -3.99 -17.00 -2.09
CA ALA A 60 -4.89 -16.95 -3.23
C ALA A 60 -4.87 -15.58 -3.93
N GLU A 61 -4.83 -14.49 -3.16
CA GLU A 61 -4.69 -13.14 -3.73
C GLU A 61 -3.32 -12.95 -4.39
N LEU A 62 -2.24 -13.39 -3.75
CA LEU A 62 -0.90 -13.34 -4.32
C LEU A 62 -0.80 -14.15 -5.63
N ALA A 63 -1.46 -15.31 -5.70
CA ALA A 63 -1.51 -16.11 -6.92
C ALA A 63 -2.18 -15.37 -8.09
N LYS A 64 -3.25 -14.60 -7.82
CA LYS A 64 -3.89 -13.75 -8.84
C LYS A 64 -2.92 -12.69 -9.37
N PHE A 65 -2.12 -12.08 -8.49
CA PHE A 65 -1.10 -11.11 -8.91
C PHE A 65 -0.02 -11.74 -9.78
N ARG A 66 0.44 -12.95 -9.44
CA ARG A 66 1.47 -13.65 -10.24
C ARG A 66 1.00 -13.97 -11.66
N GLN A 67 -0.31 -14.13 -11.85
CA GLN A 67 -0.93 -14.46 -13.14
C GLN A 67 -1.59 -13.23 -13.79
N ILE A 68 -1.25 -12.02 -13.34
CA ILE A 68 -1.90 -10.81 -13.86
C ILE A 68 -1.54 -10.63 -15.34
N ASP A 69 -2.57 -10.65 -16.19
CA ASP A 69 -2.48 -10.43 -17.63
C ASP A 69 -3.44 -9.30 -18.02
N VAL A 70 -3.18 -8.12 -17.47
CA VAL A 70 -3.91 -6.90 -17.75
C VAL A 70 -2.91 -5.90 -18.31
N PRO A 71 -3.20 -5.22 -19.44
CA PRO A 71 -2.26 -4.27 -20.01
C PRO A 71 -1.83 -3.23 -18.95
N GLY A 72 -0.57 -2.79 -19.02
CA GLY A 72 -0.01 -1.84 -18.05
C GLY A 72 0.38 -2.43 -16.69
N PHE A 73 0.10 -3.71 -16.41
CA PHE A 73 0.60 -4.40 -15.22
C PHE A 73 1.47 -5.59 -15.61
N ARG A 74 2.55 -5.81 -14.87
CA ARG A 74 3.46 -6.94 -15.06
C ARG A 74 3.94 -7.45 -13.72
N ALA A 75 3.85 -8.75 -13.51
CA ALA A 75 4.44 -9.42 -12.35
C ALA A 75 5.76 -10.11 -12.72
N LEU A 76 6.73 -10.05 -11.81
CA LEU A 76 8.00 -10.76 -11.92
C LEU A 76 8.41 -11.27 -10.54
N THR A 77 8.79 -12.54 -10.44
CA THR A 77 9.39 -13.09 -9.22
C THR A 77 10.89 -12.87 -9.28
N LEU A 78 11.44 -12.19 -8.27
CA LEU A 78 12.87 -12.01 -8.09
C LEU A 78 13.36 -13.04 -7.07
N SER A 79 14.46 -13.74 -7.39
CA SER A 79 15.10 -14.77 -6.57
C SER A 79 16.52 -14.37 -6.20
#